data_AF-A0A365D620-F1
#
_entry.id   AF-A0A365D620-F1
#
_cell.length_a   1.000
_cell.length_b   1.000
_cell.length_c   1.000
_cell.angle_alpha   90.00
_cell.angle_beta   90.00
_cell.angle_gamma   90.00
#
_symmetry.space_group_name_H-M   'P 1'
#
loop_
_entity.id
_entity.type
_entity.pdbx_description
1 polymer ?
#
loop_
_entity_poly.entity_id
_entity_poly.type
_entity_poly.pdbx_seq_one_letter_code
_entity_poly.pdbx_strand_id
1 'polypeptide(L)'
;MPRLRSIPGATFAVGAFLLTVLLGAGAGTASALWQQSATASMAVTASGTWPTPVLPTPACTAGDTANKTIQLSYSGLSEVPTKFTVSAAGSNGTYGSSLDYAGSGGTSGSFVVSGDSVVFSQVSSATATVRVVATFASGAQSTASVKVTLDIGTGNRKVYCA
;
A
#
# COMPACT_ATOMS: atom_id res chain seq x y z
N MET A 1 38.73 -64.32 -12.49
CA MET A 1 38.28 -63.17 -13.30
C MET A 1 39.16 -63.06 -14.54
N PRO A 2 38.58 -62.74 -15.70
CA PRO A 2 39.02 -63.20 -17.00
C PRO A 2 40.01 -62.25 -17.68
N ARG A 3 41.00 -62.86 -18.33
CA ARG A 3 41.66 -62.48 -19.59
C ARG A 3 41.31 -61.09 -20.17
N LEU A 4 42.01 -60.06 -19.72
CA LEU A 4 42.19 -58.78 -20.44
C LEU A 4 43.57 -58.68 -21.11
N ARG A 5 44.37 -59.75 -21.11
CA ARG A 5 45.81 -59.73 -21.40
C ARG A 5 46.18 -59.90 -22.89
N SER A 6 45.22 -59.99 -23.81
CA SER A 6 45.53 -60.29 -25.23
C SER A 6 44.54 -59.69 -26.23
N ILE A 7 44.21 -58.39 -26.09
CA ILE A 7 43.60 -57.65 -27.20
C ILE A 7 44.73 -56.89 -27.91
N PRO A 8 45.18 -57.34 -29.10
CA PRO A 8 46.19 -56.60 -29.86
C PRO A 8 45.64 -55.20 -30.17
N GLY A 9 46.35 -54.16 -29.71
CA GLY A 9 45.96 -52.75 -29.90
C GLY A 9 45.41 -52.05 -28.66
N ALA A 10 45.06 -52.75 -27.58
CA ALA A 10 44.53 -52.11 -26.37
C ALA A 10 45.57 -51.22 -25.65
N THR A 11 46.83 -51.65 -25.58
CA THR A 11 47.93 -50.83 -25.05
C THR A 11 48.21 -49.60 -25.91
N PHE A 12 48.07 -49.73 -27.23
CA PHE A 12 48.19 -48.59 -28.14
C PHE A 12 47.03 -47.60 -27.98
N ALA A 13 45.79 -48.08 -27.80
CA ALA A 13 44.63 -47.23 -27.59
C ALA A 13 44.70 -46.46 -26.25
N VAL A 14 45.14 -47.12 -25.17
CA VAL A 14 45.34 -46.46 -23.88
C VAL A 14 46.50 -45.47 -23.94
N GLY A 15 47.61 -45.83 -24.61
CA GLY A 15 48.75 -44.94 -24.82
C GLY A 15 48.38 -43.70 -25.64
N ALA A 16 47.63 -43.86 -26.72
CA ALA A 16 47.15 -42.76 -27.55
C ALA A 16 46.16 -41.86 -26.79
N PHE A 17 45.28 -42.44 -25.96
CA PHE A 17 44.35 -41.68 -25.12
C PHE A 17 45.04 -40.86 -24.03
N LEU A 18 46.04 -41.44 -23.35
CA LEU A 18 46.82 -40.70 -22.36
C LEU A 18 47.68 -39.62 -23.04
N LEU A 19 48.22 -39.88 -24.23
CA LEU A 19 48.97 -38.91 -25.00
C LEU A 19 48.08 -37.75 -25.47
N THR A 20 46.85 -37.99 -25.95
CA THR A 20 45.94 -36.90 -26.33
C THR A 20 45.49 -36.07 -25.13
N VAL A 21 45.28 -36.70 -23.96
CA VAL A 21 44.95 -35.98 -22.72
C VAL A 21 46.12 -35.14 -22.20
N LEU A 22 47.34 -35.67 -22.20
CA LEU A 22 48.53 -34.95 -21.72
C LEU A 22 49.02 -33.87 -22.69
N LEU A 23 48.90 -34.11 -24.00
CA LEU A 23 49.38 -33.21 -25.03
C LEU A 23 48.33 -32.18 -25.48
N GLY A 24 47.11 -32.23 -24.95
CA GLY A 24 46.03 -31.26 -25.23
C GLY A 24 45.60 -31.20 -26.70
N ALA A 25 46.00 -32.17 -27.52
CA ALA A 25 45.73 -32.22 -28.95
C ALA A 25 44.41 -32.97 -29.21
N GLY A 26 43.31 -32.30 -28.95
CA GLY A 26 41.96 -32.84 -29.12
C GLY A 26 40.91 -31.85 -28.64
N ALA A 27 40.55 -30.93 -29.54
CA ALA A 27 39.33 -30.12 -29.55
C ALA A 27 38.77 -29.68 -28.18
N GLY A 28 39.14 -28.46 -27.77
CA GLY A 28 38.40 -27.66 -26.80
C GLY A 28 38.41 -28.26 -25.41
N THR A 29 39.00 -27.54 -24.46
CA THR A 29 38.76 -27.77 -23.04
C THR A 29 37.30 -28.15 -22.81
N ALA A 30 37.03 -29.37 -22.37
CA ALA A 30 35.85 -29.65 -21.58
C ALA A 30 36.06 -28.91 -20.25
N SER A 31 36.03 -27.58 -20.31
CA SER A 31 35.66 -26.75 -19.19
C SER A 31 34.25 -27.23 -18.88
N ALA A 32 34.15 -28.14 -17.91
CA ALA A 32 32.91 -28.35 -17.20
C ALA A 32 32.45 -26.94 -16.85
N LEU A 33 31.40 -26.49 -17.54
CA LEU A 33 30.84 -25.17 -17.42
C LEU A 33 30.15 -25.17 -16.05
N TRP A 34 30.96 -25.08 -15.00
CA TRP A 34 30.56 -24.77 -13.64
C TRP A 34 30.10 -23.31 -13.63
N GLN A 35 29.08 -23.00 -14.43
CA GLN A 35 28.21 -21.85 -14.23
C GLN A 35 27.35 -22.14 -12.98
N GLN A 36 28.00 -22.30 -11.84
CA GLN A 36 27.33 -22.13 -10.56
C GLN A 36 27.12 -20.63 -10.36
N SER A 37 25.87 -20.27 -10.10
CA SER A 37 25.32 -18.91 -10.01
C SER A 37 25.03 -18.22 -11.34
N ALA A 38 24.11 -18.80 -12.11
CA ALA A 38 23.12 -17.93 -12.74
C ALA A 38 22.36 -17.23 -11.61
N THR A 39 22.78 -16.03 -11.21
CA THR A 39 21.94 -15.16 -10.40
C THR A 39 20.72 -14.83 -11.26
N ALA A 40 19.64 -15.59 -11.05
CA ALA A 40 18.34 -15.25 -11.60
C ALA A 40 17.90 -13.94 -10.93
N SER A 41 18.28 -12.80 -11.50
CA SER A 41 17.77 -11.51 -11.08
C SER A 41 16.33 -11.42 -11.57
N MET A 42 15.39 -11.72 -10.68
CA MET A 42 14.00 -11.37 -10.89
C MET A 42 13.88 -9.85 -10.74
N ALA A 43 13.77 -9.15 -11.86
CA ALA A 43 13.40 -7.74 -11.83
C ALA A 43 11.90 -7.67 -11.51
N VAL A 44 11.56 -7.55 -10.22
CA VAL A 44 10.21 -7.19 -9.79
C VAL A 44 9.99 -5.74 -10.15
N THR A 45 9.49 -5.50 -11.36
CA THR A 45 8.95 -4.19 -11.70
C THR A 45 7.61 -4.08 -10.96
N ALA A 46 7.62 -3.46 -9.79
CA ALA A 46 6.38 -3.02 -9.17
C ALA A 46 5.74 -2.02 -10.13
N SER A 47 4.74 -2.49 -10.89
CA SER A 47 3.91 -1.61 -11.68
C SER A 47 3.30 -0.59 -10.72
N GLY A 48 3.68 0.68 -10.82
CA GLY A 48 3.12 1.78 -10.02
C GLY A 48 1.65 2.09 -10.35
N THR A 49 0.93 1.14 -10.93
CA THR A 49 -0.44 1.26 -11.45
C THR A 49 -1.42 0.33 -10.76
N TRP A 50 -1.07 -0.29 -9.62
CA TRP A 50 -2.10 -0.83 -8.75
C TRP A 50 -3.01 0.33 -8.34
N PRO A 51 -4.32 0.30 -8.67
CA PRO A 51 -5.21 1.41 -8.38
C PRO A 51 -5.21 1.64 -6.88
N THR A 52 -4.64 2.76 -6.44
CA THR A 52 -4.67 3.16 -5.04
C THR A 52 -6.12 3.40 -4.65
N PRO A 53 -6.61 2.85 -3.53
CA PRO A 53 -7.97 3.11 -3.09
C PRO A 53 -8.17 4.62 -2.90
N VAL A 54 -9.14 5.19 -3.61
CA VAL A 54 -9.47 6.62 -3.51
C VAL A 54 -10.73 6.77 -2.66
N LEU A 55 -10.63 7.58 -1.62
CA LEU A 55 -11.77 8.02 -0.82
C LEU A 55 -12.52 9.10 -1.63
N PRO A 56 -13.75 8.85 -2.10
CA PRO A 56 -14.57 9.91 -2.67
C PRO A 56 -14.93 10.93 -1.60
N THR A 57 -15.31 12.13 -2.02
CA THR A 57 -15.85 13.15 -1.10
C THR A 57 -17.00 12.57 -0.28
N PRO A 58 -16.88 12.49 1.06
CA PRO A 58 -17.94 11.94 1.89
C PRO A 58 -19.22 12.76 1.75
N ALA A 59 -20.36 12.08 1.63
CA ALA A 59 -21.65 12.72 1.69
C ALA A 59 -21.94 13.12 3.15
N CYS A 60 -22.17 14.42 3.36
CA CYS A 60 -22.48 15.00 4.65
C CYS A 60 -23.98 15.12 4.83
N THR A 61 -24.50 14.58 5.93
CA THR A 61 -25.89 14.77 6.36
C THR A 61 -25.95 15.16 7.84
N ALA A 62 -27.05 15.75 8.28
CA ALA A 62 -27.30 15.94 9.71
C ALA A 62 -27.32 14.56 10.41
N GLY A 63 -26.60 14.45 11.54
CA GLY A 63 -26.55 13.22 12.35
C GLY A 63 -27.67 13.15 13.40
N ASP A 64 -28.23 14.30 13.77
CA ASP A 64 -29.35 14.42 14.72
C ASP A 64 -30.22 15.65 14.41
N THR A 65 -31.41 15.71 15.02
CA THR A 65 -32.38 16.80 14.84
C THR A 65 -31.99 18.09 15.55
N ALA A 66 -31.08 18.04 16.53
CA ALA A 66 -30.57 19.22 17.24
C ALA A 66 -29.37 19.89 16.53
N ASN A 67 -28.88 19.28 15.43
CA ASN A 67 -27.67 19.67 14.69
C ASN A 67 -26.41 19.67 15.56
N LYS A 68 -26.31 18.72 16.48
CA LYS A 68 -25.11 18.54 17.32
C LYS A 68 -24.05 17.68 16.67
N THR A 69 -24.45 16.90 15.68
CA THR A 69 -23.60 15.96 14.99
C THR A 69 -23.88 15.99 13.49
N ILE A 70 -22.85 15.67 12.73
CA ILE A 70 -22.96 15.35 11.31
C ILE A 70 -22.59 13.90 11.10
N GLN A 71 -23.21 13.30 10.10
CA GLN A 71 -22.83 11.99 9.61
C GLN A 71 -22.08 12.16 8.29
N LEU A 72 -20.86 11.62 8.23
CA LEU A 72 -20.06 11.54 7.02
C LEU A 72 -20.15 10.11 6.50
N SER A 73 -20.77 9.97 5.33
CA SER A 73 -20.96 8.68 4.67
C SER A 73 -20.08 8.54 3.43
N TYR A 74 -19.60 7.33 3.19
CA TYR A 74 -18.75 6.99 2.06
C TYR A 74 -19.25 5.70 1.41
N SER A 75 -19.01 5.57 0.11
CA SER A 75 -19.35 4.38 -0.67
C SER A 75 -18.41 4.25 -1.86
N GLY A 76 -18.38 3.08 -2.48
CA GLY A 76 -17.60 2.86 -3.71
C GLY A 76 -16.09 2.79 -3.52
N LEU A 77 -15.61 2.49 -2.30
CA LEU A 77 -14.19 2.23 -2.08
C LEU A 77 -13.78 0.90 -2.70
N SER A 78 -12.57 0.85 -3.28
CA SER A 78 -12.01 -0.39 -3.82
C SER A 78 -11.41 -1.31 -2.75
N GLU A 79 -11.11 -0.77 -1.57
CA GLU A 79 -10.56 -1.50 -0.42
C GLU A 79 -11.26 -1.02 0.87
N VAL A 80 -11.36 -1.89 1.86
CA VAL A 80 -11.94 -1.56 3.17
C VAL A 80 -10.92 -0.72 3.97
N PRO A 81 -11.27 0.49 4.41
CA PRO A 81 -10.42 1.28 5.30
C PRO A 81 -10.30 0.60 6.66
N THR A 82 -9.10 0.66 7.25
CA THR A 82 -8.86 0.21 8.62
C THR A 82 -9.13 1.33 9.62
N LYS A 83 -8.90 2.59 9.22
CA LYS A 83 -9.05 3.78 10.05
C LYS A 83 -9.41 5.01 9.22
N PHE A 84 -10.16 5.92 9.83
CA PHE A 84 -10.34 7.29 9.36
C PHE A 84 -9.76 8.28 10.36
N THR A 85 -8.93 9.19 9.89
CA THR A 85 -8.41 10.32 10.68
C THR A 85 -9.14 11.58 10.24
N VAL A 86 -9.80 12.25 11.17
CA VAL A 86 -10.60 13.44 10.88
C VAL A 86 -9.97 14.65 11.56
N SER A 87 -9.82 15.74 10.82
CA SER A 87 -9.33 17.03 11.33
C SER A 87 -10.12 18.16 10.67
N ALA A 88 -10.21 19.33 11.30
CA ALA A 88 -10.86 20.48 10.69
C ALA A 88 -9.96 21.70 10.72
N ALA A 89 -10.08 22.51 9.67
CA ALA A 89 -9.44 23.80 9.52
C ALA A 89 -10.50 24.89 9.37
N GLY A 90 -10.30 26.03 10.03
CA GLY A 90 -11.10 27.23 9.79
C GLY A 90 -10.66 27.97 8.53
N SER A 91 -11.04 29.24 8.43
CA SER A 91 -10.61 30.13 7.34
C SER A 91 -9.10 30.34 7.24
N ASN A 92 -8.37 30.10 8.33
CA ASN A 92 -6.90 30.14 8.38
C ASN A 92 -6.22 28.94 7.71
N GLY A 93 -6.97 27.92 7.28
CA GLY A 93 -6.45 26.72 6.61
C GLY A 93 -5.59 25.80 7.50
N THR A 94 -5.45 26.12 8.79
CA THR A 94 -4.64 25.33 9.73
C THR A 94 -5.50 24.26 10.36
N TYR A 95 -5.11 23.00 10.19
CA TYR A 95 -5.80 21.87 10.81
C TYR A 95 -5.40 21.76 12.28
N GLY A 96 -6.39 21.70 13.16
CA GLY A 96 -6.18 21.52 14.60
C GLY A 96 -5.97 20.05 14.98
N SER A 97 -6.44 19.69 16.18
CA SER A 97 -6.43 18.31 16.66
C SER A 97 -7.19 17.38 15.71
N SER A 98 -6.73 16.13 15.62
CA SER A 98 -7.40 15.07 14.87
C SER A 98 -8.08 14.07 15.79
N LEU A 99 -9.11 13.41 15.28
CA LEU A 99 -9.78 12.29 15.93
C LEU A 99 -9.80 11.09 15.00
N ASP A 100 -9.56 9.92 15.57
CA ASP A 100 -9.54 8.65 14.85
C ASP A 100 -10.87 7.92 14.99
N TYR A 101 -11.34 7.36 13.88
CA TYR A 101 -12.49 6.47 13.81
C TYR A 101 -12.04 5.13 13.23
N ALA A 102 -12.57 4.03 13.76
CA ALA A 102 -12.38 2.73 13.15
C ALA A 102 -13.05 2.67 11.77
N GLY A 103 -12.49 1.91 10.84
CA GLY A 103 -13.16 1.59 9.59
C GLY A 103 -14.47 0.82 9.82
N SER A 104 -15.47 1.00 8.94
CA SER A 104 -16.78 0.33 9.07
C SER A 104 -16.76 -1.18 8.87
N GLY A 105 -15.61 -1.78 8.55
CA GLY A 105 -15.50 -3.18 8.15
C GLY A 105 -15.98 -3.47 6.72
N GLY A 106 -16.37 -2.44 5.95
CA GLY A 106 -16.78 -2.57 4.55
C GLY A 106 -16.29 -1.41 3.68
N THR A 107 -16.52 -1.53 2.37
CA THR A 107 -16.18 -0.51 1.36
C THR A 107 -17.17 0.67 1.32
N SER A 108 -18.24 0.58 2.11
CA SER A 108 -19.23 1.63 2.33
C SER A 108 -19.56 1.70 3.82
N GLY A 109 -19.93 2.88 4.29
CA GLY A 109 -20.25 3.09 5.69
C GLY A 109 -20.42 4.57 6.04
N SER A 110 -20.56 4.83 7.33
CA SER A 110 -20.61 6.18 7.86
C SER A 110 -19.99 6.25 9.24
N PHE A 111 -19.61 7.45 9.63
CA PHE A 111 -19.23 7.77 11.01
C PHE A 111 -19.75 9.15 11.39
N VAL A 112 -19.89 9.38 12.69
CA VAL A 112 -20.52 10.58 13.25
C VAL A 112 -19.47 11.48 13.86
N VAL A 113 -19.51 12.77 13.49
CA VAL A 113 -18.63 13.81 14.05
C VAL A 113 -19.50 14.80 14.82
N SER A 114 -19.20 14.98 16.10
CA SER A 114 -19.88 15.97 16.95
C SER A 114 -19.32 17.38 16.72
N GLY A 115 -20.18 18.40 16.70
CA GLY A 115 -19.78 19.80 16.65
C GLY A 115 -19.00 20.26 17.88
N ASP A 116 -19.13 19.54 19.00
CA ASP A 116 -18.35 19.74 20.23
C ASP A 116 -17.01 18.97 20.22
N SER A 117 -16.68 18.27 19.14
CA SER A 117 -15.44 17.49 19.01
C SER A 117 -14.17 18.34 19.07
N VAL A 118 -13.08 17.75 19.59
CA VAL A 118 -11.73 18.34 19.59
C VAL A 118 -11.25 18.70 18.19
N VAL A 119 -11.80 18.06 17.16
CA VAL A 119 -11.57 18.35 15.73
C VAL A 119 -11.83 19.83 15.39
N PHE A 120 -12.80 20.45 16.06
CA PHE A 120 -13.19 21.85 15.83
C PHE A 120 -12.58 22.83 16.85
N SER A 121 -11.69 22.37 17.75
CA SER A 121 -11.15 23.19 18.85
C SER A 121 -10.42 24.46 18.42
N GLN A 122 -9.76 24.42 17.26
CA GLN A 122 -9.01 25.54 16.68
C GLN A 122 -9.82 26.33 15.64
N VAL A 123 -11.07 25.94 15.38
CA VAL A 123 -11.92 26.61 14.40
C VAL A 123 -12.64 27.77 15.08
N SER A 124 -12.29 28.99 14.67
CA SER A 124 -12.91 30.24 15.15
C SER A 124 -13.83 30.90 14.11
N SER A 125 -13.95 30.33 12.92
CA SER A 125 -14.77 30.83 11.82
C SER A 125 -16.04 30.02 11.63
N ALA A 126 -17.15 30.68 11.26
CA ALA A 126 -18.43 30.02 11.03
C ALA A 126 -18.38 28.91 9.98
N THR A 127 -17.39 28.90 9.09
CA THR A 127 -17.15 27.79 8.15
C THR A 127 -15.87 27.05 8.50
N ALA A 128 -15.91 25.73 8.38
CA ALA A 128 -14.76 24.84 8.54
C ALA A 128 -14.64 23.89 7.35
N THR A 129 -13.41 23.49 7.04
CA THR A 129 -13.12 22.40 6.10
C THR A 129 -12.67 21.20 6.90
N VAL A 130 -13.51 20.16 6.92
CA VAL A 130 -13.21 18.86 7.53
C VAL A 130 -12.41 18.04 6.53
N ARG A 131 -11.19 17.66 6.91
CA ARG A 131 -10.36 16.71 6.18
C ARG A 131 -10.56 15.33 6.77
N VAL A 132 -10.80 14.36 5.90
CA VAL A 132 -10.91 12.94 6.24
C VAL A 132 -9.78 12.21 5.52
N VAL A 133 -8.95 11.50 6.28
CA VAL A 133 -7.88 10.64 5.74
C VAL A 133 -8.27 9.19 6.03
N ALA A 134 -8.56 8.43 4.98
CA ALA A 134 -8.72 6.98 5.09
C ALA A 134 -7.35 6.31 5.02
N THR A 135 -7.10 5.38 5.93
CA THR A 135 -5.95 4.47 5.92
C THR A 135 -6.43 3.08 5.58
N PHE A 136 -5.76 2.42 4.65
CA PHE A 136 -6.10 1.07 4.17
C PHE A 136 -5.14 0.02 4.74
N ALA A 137 -5.48 -1.27 4.60
CA ALA A 137 -4.67 -2.35 5.17
C ALA A 137 -3.30 -2.47 4.50
N SER A 138 -3.24 -2.09 3.22
CA SER A 138 -1.99 -1.93 2.45
C SER A 138 -1.07 -0.82 2.97
N GLY A 139 -1.52 0.03 3.89
CA GLY A 139 -0.82 1.23 4.35
C GLY A 139 -1.03 2.45 3.44
N ALA A 140 -1.72 2.28 2.30
CA ALA A 140 -2.13 3.40 1.44
C ALA A 140 -3.02 4.37 2.21
N GLN A 141 -2.96 5.65 1.83
CA GLN A 141 -3.81 6.69 2.40
C GLN A 141 -4.50 7.46 1.29
N SER A 142 -5.78 7.79 1.51
CA SER A 142 -6.52 8.70 0.64
C SER A 142 -7.17 9.79 1.46
N THR A 143 -7.10 11.02 0.94
CA THR A 143 -7.66 12.20 1.60
C THR A 143 -8.85 12.73 0.83
N ALA A 144 -9.91 13.06 1.56
CA ALA A 144 -11.05 13.81 1.05
C ALA A 144 -11.36 14.98 1.99
N SER A 145 -12.15 15.95 1.52
CA SER A 145 -12.52 17.11 2.32
C SER A 145 -13.98 17.50 2.11
N VAL A 146 -14.62 17.94 3.19
CA VAL A 146 -16.03 18.34 3.24
C VAL A 146 -16.10 19.70 3.92
N LYS A 147 -16.93 20.61 3.40
CA LYS A 147 -17.19 21.89 4.06
C LYS A 147 -18.36 21.74 5.03
N VAL A 148 -18.23 22.38 6.19
CA VAL A 148 -19.25 22.40 7.23
C VAL A 148 -19.39 23.82 7.77
N THR A 149 -20.55 24.14 8.29
CA THR A 149 -20.84 25.39 8.99
C THR A 149 -20.99 25.11 10.47
N LEU A 150 -20.37 25.93 11.31
CA LEU A 150 -20.39 25.85 12.76
C LEU A 150 -21.09 27.07 13.33
N ASP A 151 -21.97 26.85 14.31
CA ASP A 151 -22.56 27.93 15.10
C ASP A 151 -21.59 28.28 16.24
N ILE A 152 -20.79 29.32 16.02
CA ILE A 152 -19.76 29.77 16.95
C ILE A 152 -20.28 31.00 17.69
N GLY A 153 -20.77 30.81 18.91
CA GLY A 153 -21.16 31.93 19.78
C GLY A 153 -22.27 31.63 20.78
N THR A 154 -23.10 30.61 20.53
CA THR A 154 -24.29 30.33 21.35
C THR A 154 -24.04 29.36 22.53
N GLY A 155 -22.78 29.02 22.83
CA GLY A 155 -22.40 28.00 23.83
C GLY A 155 -22.82 26.58 23.47
N ASN A 156 -23.68 26.44 22.46
CA ASN A 156 -24.29 25.21 22.02
C ASN A 156 -23.77 24.92 20.61
N ARG A 157 -22.50 24.50 20.49
CA ARG A 157 -21.81 24.32 19.18
C ARG A 157 -22.62 23.40 18.28
N LYS A 158 -23.32 23.97 17.31
CA LYS A 158 -24.04 23.23 16.27
C LYS A 158 -23.15 23.10 15.05
N VAL A 159 -23.37 22.04 14.29
CA VAL A 159 -22.64 21.74 13.07
C VAL A 159 -23.62 21.38 11.96
N TYR A 160 -23.38 21.93 10.78
CA TYR A 160 -24.22 21.79 9.60
C TYR A 160 -23.37 21.42 8.40
N CYS A 161 -23.92 20.58 7.52
CA CYS A 161 -23.32 20.33 6.22
C CYS A 161 -23.51 21.57 5.32
N ALA A 162 -22.47 21.95 4.58
CA ALA A 162 -22.46 23.12 3.70
C ALA A 162 -22.54 22.73 2.22
#